data_AF-A0A3C0RAX1-F1
#
_entry.id   AF-A0A3C0RAX1-F1
#
_cell.length_a   1.000
_cell.length_b   1.000
_cell.length_c   1.000
_cell.angle_alpha   90.00
_cell.angle_beta   90.00
_cell.angle_gamma   90.00
#
_symmetry.space_group_name_H-M   'P 1'
#
loop_
_entity.id
_entity.type
_entity.pdbx_description
1 polymer ?
#
loop_
_entity_poly.entity_id
_entity_poly.type
_entity_poly.pdbx_seq_one_letter_code
_entity_poly.pdbx_strand_id
1 'polypeptide(L)'
;MGRKQKSKQRKEKLKKFTASHQLKGVLDVTRSGMGYVVVGDNKSDVMIRPGDFNNALHGDTVTVKVVKENLSTGKRDGKIIEVLKRKQTEFIGHIQLSTNFAFFVADTDKP
;
A
#
# COMPACT_ATOMS: atom_id res chain seq x y z
N MET A 1 -35.56 -19.08 -14.62
CA MET A 1 -35.29 -17.90 -13.75
C MET A 1 -34.18 -18.09 -12.68
N GLY A 2 -33.53 -19.26 -12.52
CA GLY A 2 -32.65 -19.54 -11.36
C GLY A 2 -31.13 -19.26 -11.46
N ARG A 3 -30.59 -18.83 -12.62
CA ARG A 3 -29.13 -18.64 -12.79
C ARG A 3 -28.58 -17.31 -12.25
N LYS A 4 -29.42 -16.29 -12.05
CA LYS A 4 -28.98 -14.95 -11.59
C LYS A 4 -28.75 -14.84 -10.08
N GLN A 5 -29.32 -15.72 -9.24
CA GLN A 5 -29.17 -15.64 -7.78
C GLN A 5 -27.85 -16.23 -7.26
N LYS A 6 -27.34 -17.32 -7.87
CA LYS A 6 -26.05 -17.94 -7.46
C LYS A 6 -24.82 -17.06 -7.72
N SER A 7 -24.83 -16.24 -8.77
CA SER A 7 -23.69 -15.35 -9.12
C SER A 7 -23.55 -14.16 -8.16
N LYS A 8 -24.67 -13.65 -7.62
CA LYS A 8 -24.69 -12.55 -6.64
C LYS A 8 -24.10 -13.00 -5.30
N GLN A 9 -24.47 -14.18 -4.82
CA GLN A 9 -23.97 -14.75 -3.55
C GLN A 9 -22.47 -15.06 -3.59
N ARG A 10 -21.93 -15.54 -4.72
CA ARG A 10 -20.48 -15.80 -4.88
C ARG A 10 -19.67 -14.49 -4.87
N LYS A 11 -20.18 -13.43 -5.50
CA LYS A 11 -19.53 -12.10 -5.49
C LYS A 11 -19.52 -11.46 -4.09
N GLU A 12 -20.60 -11.62 -3.31
CA GLU A 12 -20.64 -11.09 -1.94
C GLU A 12 -19.74 -11.86 -0.97
N LYS A 13 -19.71 -13.20 -1.05
CA LYS A 13 -18.77 -14.00 -0.25
C LYS A 13 -17.31 -13.67 -0.58
N LEU A 14 -16.98 -13.46 -1.85
CA LEU A 14 -15.62 -13.08 -2.26
C LEU A 14 -15.26 -11.68 -1.75
N LYS A 15 -16.18 -10.71 -1.83
CA LYS A 15 -16.00 -9.36 -1.25
C LYS A 15 -15.77 -9.39 0.26
N LYS A 16 -16.55 -10.18 1.02
CA LYS A 16 -16.37 -10.32 2.48
C LYS A 16 -15.04 -10.98 2.84
N PHE A 17 -14.60 -11.98 2.07
CA PHE A 17 -13.32 -12.66 2.30
C PHE A 17 -12.09 -11.80 1.95
N THR A 18 -12.21 -10.91 0.96
CA THR A 18 -11.15 -9.95 0.63
C THR A 18 -11.10 -8.76 1.58
N ALA A 19 -12.25 -8.33 2.13
CA ALA A 19 -12.33 -7.22 3.06
C ALA A 19 -11.74 -7.56 4.44
N SER A 20 -11.77 -8.83 4.87
CA SER A 20 -11.25 -9.25 6.18
C SER A 20 -9.73 -9.18 6.32
N HIS A 21 -8.98 -8.97 5.22
CA HIS A 21 -7.52 -8.87 5.21
C HIS A 21 -7.03 -7.50 4.73
N GLN A 22 -7.91 -6.50 4.65
CA GLN A 22 -7.53 -5.14 4.29
C GLN A 22 -7.48 -4.29 5.55
N LEU A 23 -6.37 -3.57 5.71
CA LEU A 23 -6.15 -2.63 6.79
C LEU A 23 -5.87 -1.25 6.19
N LYS A 24 -6.18 -0.21 6.95
CA LYS A 24 -5.87 1.17 6.60
C LYS A 24 -4.82 1.70 7.56
N GLY A 25 -3.84 2.41 7.04
CA GLY A 25 -2.74 2.93 7.84
C GLY A 25 -1.89 3.93 7.09
N VAL A 26 -0.81 4.37 7.73
CA VAL A 26 0.17 5.28 7.14
C VAL A 26 1.41 4.49 6.76
N LEU A 27 1.91 4.66 5.54
CA LEU A 27 3.14 4.04 5.08
C LEU A 27 4.35 4.79 5.63
N ASP A 28 5.16 4.15 6.47
CA ASP A 28 6.51 4.62 6.81
C ASP A 28 7.54 3.87 5.95
N VAL A 29 8.46 4.61 5.33
CA VAL A 29 9.49 4.06 4.45
C VAL A 29 10.84 4.34 5.08
N THR A 30 11.59 3.27 5.26
CA THR A 30 12.95 3.33 5.80
C THR A 30 13.97 3.65 4.71
N ARG A 31 15.18 4.07 5.10
CA ARG A 31 16.26 4.35 4.14
C ARG A 31 16.68 3.15 3.29
N SER A 32 16.44 1.93 3.74
CA SER A 32 16.69 0.71 2.96
C SER A 32 15.62 0.44 1.90
N GLY A 33 14.56 1.25 1.84
CA GLY A 33 13.41 1.08 0.96
C GLY A 33 12.33 0.15 1.52
N MET A 34 12.55 -0.47 2.68
CA MET A 34 11.51 -1.27 3.34
C MET A 34 10.39 -0.38 3.88
N GLY A 35 9.15 -0.83 3.71
CA GLY A 35 7.96 -0.10 4.14
C GLY A 35 7.25 -0.79 5.30
N TYR A 36 6.60 -0.01 6.15
CA TYR A 36 5.76 -0.48 7.23
C TYR A 36 4.47 0.33 7.23
N VAL A 37 3.34 -0.35 7.13
CA VAL A 37 2.03 0.31 7.27
C VAL A 37 1.63 0.26 8.73
N VAL A 38 1.65 1.42 9.37
CA VAL A 38 1.28 1.60 10.77
C VAL A 38 -0.23 1.67 10.89
N VAL A 39 -0.82 0.75 11.66
CA VAL A 39 -2.27 0.57 11.83
C VAL A 39 -2.67 0.98 13.24
N GLY A 40 -3.50 2.00 13.40
CA GLY A 40 -3.77 2.68 14.68
C GLY A 40 -4.50 1.90 15.79
N ASP A 41 -4.63 0.57 15.70
CA ASP A 41 -5.51 -0.23 16.57
C ASP A 41 -4.75 -1.28 17.43
N ASN A 42 -3.56 -0.96 17.96
CA ASN A 42 -2.68 -1.93 18.66
C ASN A 42 -2.37 -3.20 17.84
N LYS A 43 -2.50 -3.11 16.52
CA LYS A 43 -2.16 -4.17 15.59
C LYS A 43 -0.68 -4.04 15.25
N SER A 44 0.01 -5.17 15.08
CA SER A 44 1.35 -5.17 14.50
C SER A 44 1.34 -4.50 13.13
N ASP A 45 2.39 -3.76 12.85
CA ASP A 45 2.59 -3.14 11.54
C ASP A 45 2.69 -4.20 10.45
N VAL A 46 2.29 -3.80 9.24
CA VAL A 46 2.40 -4.66 8.07
C VAL A 46 3.65 -4.29 7.30
N MET A 47 4.61 -5.20 7.25
CA MET A 47 5.82 -5.03 6.45
C MET A 47 5.48 -5.14 4.96
N ILE A 48 5.97 -4.18 4.19
CA ILE A 48 5.81 -4.09 2.74
C ILE A 48 7.20 -4.09 2.10
N ARG A 49 7.39 -4.94 1.09
CA ARG A 49 8.60 -4.91 0.26
C ARG A 49 8.53 -3.74 -0.73
N PRO A 50 9.67 -3.15 -1.16
CA PRO A 50 9.68 -2.02 -2.09
C PRO A 50 8.83 -2.25 -3.36
N GLY A 51 8.92 -3.46 -3.95
CA GLY A 51 8.15 -3.81 -5.15
C GLY A 51 6.63 -3.96 -4.93
N ASP A 52 6.18 -3.97 -3.68
CA ASP A 52 4.77 -4.11 -3.28
C ASP A 52 4.15 -2.77 -2.82
N PHE A 53 4.86 -1.65 -3.03
CA PHE A 53 4.37 -0.30 -2.67
C PHE A 53 3.31 0.23 -3.64
N ASN A 54 3.22 -0.39 -4.83
CA ASN A 54 2.47 0.15 -5.96
C ASN A 54 3.03 1.54 -6.32
N ASN A 55 2.31 2.62 -5.99
CA ASN A 55 2.75 4.01 -6.21
C ASN A 55 2.68 4.85 -4.93
N ALA A 56 2.58 4.23 -3.76
CA ALA A 56 2.53 4.93 -2.49
C ALA A 56 3.89 5.51 -2.14
N LEU A 57 3.89 6.75 -1.64
CA LEU A 57 5.07 7.45 -1.16
C LEU A 57 5.10 7.43 0.36
N HIS A 58 6.27 7.73 0.92
CA HIS A 58 6.41 7.85 2.36
C HIS A 58 5.40 8.84 2.96
N GLY A 59 4.69 8.37 3.98
CA GLY A 59 3.70 9.12 4.74
C GLY A 59 2.30 9.11 4.13
N ASP A 60 2.11 8.47 2.98
CA ASP A 60 0.78 8.30 2.41
C ASP A 60 -0.13 7.48 3.31
N THR A 61 -1.41 7.86 3.36
CA THR A 61 -2.45 7.01 3.94
C THR A 61 -2.89 6.01 2.89
N VAL A 62 -2.80 4.73 3.21
CA VAL A 62 -2.96 3.64 2.25
C VAL A 62 -3.91 2.58 2.76
N THR A 63 -4.50 1.83 1.82
CA THR A 63 -5.09 0.53 2.11
C THR A 63 -4.05 -0.54 1.79
N VAL A 64 -3.76 -1.39 2.78
CA VAL A 64 -2.85 -2.54 2.66
C VAL A 64 -3.64 -3.83 2.70
N LYS A 65 -3.29 -4.79 1.84
CA LYS A 65 -3.78 -6.17 1.94
C LYS A 65 -2.71 -7.04 2.59
N VAL A 66 -3.05 -7.69 3.69
CA VAL A 66 -2.18 -8.70 4.32
C VAL A 66 -2.14 -9.94 3.42
N VAL A 67 -0.93 -10.37 3.07
CA VAL A 67 -0.66 -11.54 2.20
C VAL A 67 -0.25 -12.74 3.03
N LYS A 68 0.55 -12.52 4.09
CA LYS A 68 0.95 -13.56 5.03
C LYS A 68 0.93 -13.02 6.45
N GLU A 69 0.52 -13.85 7.39
CA GLU A 69 0.56 -13.56 8.81
C GLU A 69 1.15 -14.77 9.53
N ASN A 70 2.19 -14.53 10.34
CA ASN A 70 2.75 -15.53 11.22
C ASN A 70 2.01 -15.45 12.56
N LEU A 71 1.19 -16.46 12.86
CA LEU A 71 0.37 -16.52 14.06
C LEU A 71 1.19 -16.63 15.36
N SER A 72 2.42 -17.18 15.29
CA SER A 72 3.29 -17.32 16.45
C SER A 72 4.01 -16.01 16.81
N THR A 73 4.45 -15.25 15.80
CA THR A 73 5.22 -14.01 16.03
C THR A 73 4.40 -12.74 15.84
N GLY A 74 3.18 -12.83 15.32
CA GLY A 74 2.33 -11.69 14.95
C GLY A 74 2.87 -10.86 13.77
N LYS A 75 3.90 -11.35 13.06
CA LYS A 75 4.50 -10.62 11.92
C LYS A 75 3.59 -10.72 10.71
N ARG A 76 3.37 -9.61 10.02
CA ARG A 76 2.54 -9.54 8.82
C ARG A 76 3.32 -9.00 7.63
N ASP A 77 3.22 -9.70 6.52
CA ASP A 77 3.67 -9.24 5.21
C ASP A 77 2.45 -8.84 4.39
N GLY A 78 2.53 -7.71 3.71
CA GLY A 78 1.44 -7.20 2.89
C GLY A 78 1.90 -6.53 1.61
N LYS A 79 0.91 -6.05 0.86
CA LYS A 79 1.11 -5.19 -0.30
C LYS A 79 0.09 -4.07 -0.32
N ILE A 80 0.50 -2.92 -0.84
CA ILE A 80 -0.39 -1.76 -0.95
C ILE A 80 -1.32 -1.96 -2.14
N ILE A 81 -2.61 -1.76 -1.92
CA ILE A 81 -3.61 -1.88 -2.97
C ILE A 81 -4.11 -0.52 -3.45
N GLU A 82 -4.07 0.50 -2.60
CA GLU A 82 -4.60 1.83 -2.91
C GLU A 82 -3.98 2.91 -2.01
N VAL A 83 -3.77 4.10 -2.58
CA VAL A 83 -3.46 5.32 -1.82
C VAL A 83 -4.75 6.08 -1.57
N LEU A 84 -5.15 6.19 -0.31
CA LEU A 84 -6.37 6.88 0.11
C LEU A 84 -6.15 8.39 0.22
N LYS A 85 -4.97 8.81 0.68
CA LYS A 85 -4.61 10.21 0.83
C LYS A 85 -3.11 10.38 0.64
N ARG A 86 -2.73 11.28 -0.28
CA ARG A 86 -1.34 11.69 -0.46
C ARG A 86 -0.91 12.60 0.68
N LYS A 87 0.26 12.35 1.26
CA LYS A 87 0.88 13.30 2.19
C LYS A 87 1.37 14.56 1.45
N GLN A 88 1.95 14.36 0.28
CA GLN A 88 2.58 15.40 -0.52
C GLN A 88 2.11 15.34 -1.96
N THR A 89 1.73 16.49 -2.51
CA THR A 89 1.26 16.65 -3.89
C THR A 89 2.13 17.63 -4.70
N GLU A 90 2.93 18.45 -4.01
CA GLU A 90 3.84 19.42 -4.60
C GLU A 90 5.27 19.05 -4.25
N PHE A 91 6.17 19.14 -5.22
CA PHE A 91 7.57 18.73 -5.07
C PHE A 91 8.49 19.84 -5.57
N ILE A 92 9.60 20.04 -4.86
CA ILE A 92 10.70 20.91 -5.26
C ILE A 92 11.84 20.01 -5.71
N GLY A 93 12.55 20.41 -6.76
CA GLY A 93 13.63 19.61 -7.34
C GLY A 93 14.13 20.20 -8.64
N HIS A 94 14.92 19.41 -9.37
CA HIS A 94 15.56 19.84 -10.61
C HIS A 94 15.24 18.88 -11.75
N ILE A 95 15.25 19.41 -12.98
CA ILE A 95 14.99 18.65 -14.20
C ILE A 95 16.33 18.26 -14.82
N GLN A 96 16.53 16.96 -15.04
CA GLN A 96 17.65 16.41 -15.80
C GLN A 96 17.20 16.12 -17.23
N LEU A 97 17.75 16.86 -18.19
CA LEU A 97 17.40 16.73 -19.60
C LEU A 97 18.27 15.68 -20.28
N SER A 98 17.63 14.86 -21.11
CA SER A 98 18.28 13.98 -22.09
C SER A 98 17.71 14.29 -23.47
N THR A 99 18.32 13.76 -24.53
CA THR A 99 17.94 14.10 -25.91
C THR A 99 16.46 13.88 -26.21
N ASN A 100 15.84 12.84 -25.63
CA ASN A 100 14.47 12.43 -25.94
C ASN A 100 13.53 12.35 -24.72
N PHE A 101 14.02 12.61 -23.52
CA PHE A 101 13.25 12.52 -22.28
C PHE A 101 13.85 13.43 -21.21
N ALA A 102 13.10 13.68 -20.15
CA ALA A 102 13.58 14.40 -18.98
C ALA A 102 13.16 13.65 -17.72
N PHE A 103 14.01 13.67 -16.70
CA PHE A 103 13.69 13.21 -15.36
C PHE A 103 13.52 14.40 -14.43
N PHE A 104 12.49 14.39 -13.60
CA PHE A 104 12.40 15.27 -12.45
C PHE A 104 12.99 14.56 -11.25
N VAL A 105 14.00 15.17 -10.64
CA VAL A 105 14.65 14.68 -9.43
C VAL A 105 14.18 15.54 -8.27
N ALA A 106 13.38 14.95 -7.38
CA ALA A 106 12.85 15.63 -6.20
C ALA A 106 13.92 15.77 -5.11
N ASP A 107 13.99 16.93 -4.47
CA ASP A 107 14.85 17.18 -3.32
C ASP A 107 14.11 16.71 -2.05
N THR A 108 14.28 15.44 -1.67
CA THR A 108 13.64 14.83 -0.48
C THR A 108 14.61 13.96 0.32
N ASP A 109 14.51 14.00 1.65
CA ASP A 109 15.34 13.20 2.57
C ASP A 109 14.93 11.73 2.67
N LYS A 110 13.68 11.44 2.30
CA LYS A 110 13.11 10.08 2.31
C LYS A 110 12.61 9.71 0.91
N PRO A 111 12.83 8.45 0.50
CA PRO A 111 12.36 7.94 -0.78
C PRO A 111 10.83 7.85 -0.87
#